data_AF-A0A257H2S1-F1
#
_entry.id   AF-A0A257H2S1-F1
#
_cell.length_a   1.000
_cell.length_b   1.000
_cell.length_c   1.000
_cell.angle_alpha   90.00
_cell.angle_beta   90.00
_cell.angle_gamma   90.00
#
_symmetry.space_group_name_H-M   'P 1'
#
loop_
_entity.id
_entity.type
_entity.pdbx_description
1 polymer ?
#
loop_
_entity_poly.entity_id
_entity_poly.type
_entity_poly.pdbx_seq_one_letter_code
_entity_poly.pdbx_strand_id
1 'polypeptide(L)'
;MEMPLRNVRPNIVQSIRAFRVSELQEAAQGLGHHFLYANLANAQTKQDVLDLIGQQFILPTHGGKNFDALYDSMTDPVHKSGPQPGFIAVLEHIPANVKFDKEAREQLLDIFRDTADYWGDRKIPFRCFYSFL
;
A
#
# COMPACT_ATOMS: atom_id res chain seq x y z
N MET A 1 0.82 -9.72 -24.92
CA MET A 1 0.09 -9.26 -23.71
C MET A 1 0.80 -8.02 -23.20
N GLU A 2 0.15 -6.87 -23.24
CA GLU A 2 0.70 -5.67 -22.62
C GLU A 2 0.75 -5.88 -21.11
N MET A 3 1.95 -5.82 -20.53
CA MET A 3 2.10 -5.88 -19.08
C MET A 3 1.63 -4.54 -18.51
N PRO A 4 0.57 -4.48 -17.69
CA PRO A 4 -0.02 -3.21 -17.21
C PRO A 4 1.01 -2.29 -16.55
N LEU A 5 2.02 -2.88 -15.91
CA LEU A 5 3.04 -2.19 -15.15
C LEU A 5 4.30 -1.82 -15.94
N ARG A 6 4.36 -2.12 -17.25
CA ARG A 6 5.58 -1.91 -18.06
C ARG A 6 6.04 -0.46 -18.08
N ASN A 7 5.09 0.49 -18.05
CA ASN A 7 5.37 1.93 -18.05
C ASN A 7 5.25 2.55 -16.64
N VAL A 8 4.93 1.75 -15.63
CA VAL A 8 4.77 2.23 -14.25
C VAL A 8 6.12 2.12 -13.55
N ARG A 9 6.57 3.24 -12.97
CA ARG A 9 7.82 3.27 -12.19
C ARG A 9 7.79 2.20 -11.09
N PRO A 10 8.91 1.50 -10.83
CA PRO A 10 8.95 0.41 -9.87
C PRO A 10 8.67 0.85 -8.43
N ASN A 11 9.01 2.08 -8.07
CA ASN A 11 8.76 2.67 -6.76
C ASN A 11 7.91 3.93 -6.96
N ILE A 12 6.60 3.83 -6.69
CA ILE A 12 5.65 4.92 -6.94
C ILE A 12 4.40 4.79 -6.08
N VAL A 13 3.82 5.93 -5.72
CA VAL A 13 2.48 6.03 -5.12
C VAL A 13 1.62 6.90 -6.02
N GLN A 14 0.58 6.32 -6.61
CA GLN A 14 -0.27 7.02 -7.57
C GLN A 14 -1.75 6.62 -7.45
N SER A 15 -2.64 7.43 -8.02
CA SER A 15 -4.06 7.08 -8.06
C SER A 15 -4.30 5.85 -8.95
N ILE A 16 -5.22 4.97 -8.54
CA ILE A 16 -5.56 3.72 -9.26
C ILE A 16 -6.28 3.96 -10.60
N ARG A 17 -6.77 5.18 -10.88
CA ARG A 17 -7.69 5.54 -11.99
C ARG A 17 -7.54 4.82 -13.34
N ALA A 18 -6.32 4.53 -13.79
CA ALA A 18 -6.05 3.88 -15.09
C ALA A 18 -5.92 2.34 -15.01
N PHE A 19 -6.03 1.76 -13.82
CA PHE A 19 -5.80 0.36 -13.52
C PHE A 19 -7.00 -0.22 -12.78
N ARG A 20 -7.32 -1.48 -13.02
CA ARG A 20 -8.28 -2.23 -12.19
C ARG A 20 -7.53 -3.09 -11.19
N VAL A 21 -8.13 -3.30 -10.02
CA VAL A 21 -7.56 -4.17 -8.97
C VAL A 21 -7.23 -5.56 -9.51
N SER A 22 -8.11 -6.13 -10.34
CA SER A 22 -7.89 -7.43 -10.98
C SER A 22 -6.65 -7.44 -11.88
N GLU A 23 -6.44 -6.39 -12.67
CA GLU A 23 -5.26 -6.28 -13.55
C GLU A 23 -3.97 -6.15 -12.72
N LEU A 24 -4.03 -5.42 -11.60
CA LEU A 24 -2.90 -5.30 -10.68
C LEU A 24 -2.58 -6.62 -9.97
N GLN A 25 -3.61 -7.38 -9.60
CA GLN A 25 -3.46 -8.71 -9.01
C GLN A 25 -2.85 -9.71 -9.99
N GLU A 26 -3.33 -9.75 -11.23
CA GLU A 26 -2.75 -10.58 -12.29
C GLU A 26 -1.30 -10.19 -12.58
N ALA A 27 -0.99 -8.89 -12.62
CA ALA A 27 0.37 -8.40 -12.80
C ALA A 27 1.27 -8.80 -11.62
N ALA A 28 0.78 -8.74 -10.38
CA ALA A 28 1.51 -9.19 -9.21
C ALA A 28 1.84 -10.68 -9.29
N GLN A 29 0.85 -11.51 -9.65
CA GLN A 29 1.04 -12.95 -9.84
C GLN A 29 2.07 -13.24 -10.95
N GLY A 30 1.96 -12.55 -12.10
CA GLY A 30 2.89 -12.73 -13.23
C GLY A 30 4.32 -12.31 -12.92
N LEU A 31 4.52 -11.33 -12.03
CA LEU A 31 5.83 -10.87 -11.57
C LEU A 31 6.32 -11.61 -10.32
N GLY A 32 5.50 -12.49 -9.73
CA GLY A 32 5.74 -13.11 -8.43
C GLY A 32 5.81 -12.11 -7.27
N HIS A 33 5.24 -10.90 -7.43
CA HIS A 33 5.22 -9.86 -6.40
C HIS A 33 4.13 -10.12 -5.36
N HIS A 34 4.33 -9.63 -4.15
CA HIS A 34 3.31 -9.63 -3.11
C HIS A 34 2.20 -8.64 -3.47
N PHE A 35 0.96 -9.12 -3.47
CA PHE A 35 -0.22 -8.30 -3.68
C PHE A 35 -0.86 -7.97 -2.33
N LEU A 36 -0.84 -6.69 -1.96
CA LEU A 36 -1.43 -6.17 -0.74
C LEU A 36 -2.66 -5.36 -1.13
N TYR A 37 -3.84 -5.74 -0.63
CA TYR A 37 -5.09 -5.08 -0.97
C TYR A 37 -5.86 -4.74 0.30
N ALA A 38 -6.34 -3.50 0.39
CA ALA A 38 -7.16 -3.03 1.49
C ALA A 38 -8.30 -2.17 0.96
N ASN A 39 -9.53 -2.54 1.32
CA ASN A 39 -10.72 -1.74 1.09
C ASN A 39 -11.05 -0.94 2.35
N LEU A 40 -11.10 0.38 2.22
CA LEU A 40 -11.30 1.33 3.32
C LEU A 40 -12.68 1.98 3.27
N ALA A 41 -13.62 1.46 2.48
CA ALA A 41 -14.96 2.05 2.32
C ALA A 41 -15.74 2.18 3.64
N ASN A 42 -15.47 1.29 4.59
CA ASN A 42 -16.11 1.29 5.92
C ASN A 42 -15.31 2.09 6.97
N ALA A 43 -14.12 2.60 6.62
CA ALA A 43 -13.30 3.37 7.55
C ALA A 43 -13.86 4.78 7.71
N GLN A 44 -13.98 5.27 8.95
CA GLN A 44 -14.36 6.66 9.19
C GLN A 44 -13.26 7.46 9.85
N THR A 45 -12.47 6.83 10.71
CA THR A 45 -11.42 7.47 11.50
C THR A 45 -10.04 6.97 11.09
N LYS A 46 -9.00 7.70 11.51
CA LYS A 46 -7.61 7.27 11.34
C LYS A 46 -7.35 5.87 11.93
N GLN A 47 -7.97 5.55 13.07
CA GLN A 47 -7.83 4.23 13.68
C GLN A 47 -8.46 3.14 12.81
N ASP A 48 -9.68 3.36 12.30
CA ASP A 48 -10.34 2.38 11.42
C ASP A 48 -9.53 2.13 10.15
N VAL A 49 -8.94 3.19 9.57
CA VAL A 49 -8.07 3.07 8.39
C VAL A 49 -6.86 2.19 8.71
N LEU A 50 -6.15 2.47 9.80
CA LEU A 50 -4.96 1.71 10.20
C LEU A 50 -5.31 0.24 10.51
N ASP A 51 -6.39 0.01 11.25
CA ASP A 51 -6.85 -1.33 11.61
C ASP A 51 -7.25 -2.14 10.38
N LEU A 52 -7.98 -1.53 9.43
CA LEU A 52 -8.38 -2.20 8.19
C LEU A 52 -7.19 -2.51 7.27
N ILE A 53 -6.20 -1.62 7.16
CA ILE A 53 -4.97 -1.90 6.41
C ILE A 53 -4.22 -3.05 7.06
N GLY A 54 -3.98 -2.98 8.37
CA GLY A 54 -3.26 -4.03 9.11
C GLY A 54 -3.90 -5.41 8.97
N GLN A 55 -5.23 -5.48 9.10
CA GLN A 55 -5.98 -6.73 8.94
C GLN A 55 -5.95 -7.26 7.51
N GLN A 56 -6.22 -6.43 6.51
CA GLN A 56 -6.34 -6.87 5.12
C GLN A 56 -4.98 -7.15 4.47
N PHE A 57 -3.92 -6.45 4.88
CA PHE A 57 -2.55 -6.73 4.44
C PHE A 57 -1.92 -7.91 5.20
N ILE A 58 -2.61 -8.47 6.22
CA ILE A 58 -2.12 -9.57 7.06
C ILE A 58 -0.76 -9.20 7.69
N LEU A 59 -0.65 -7.95 8.15
CA LEU A 59 0.56 -7.49 8.83
C LEU A 59 0.61 -8.05 10.25
N PRO A 60 1.79 -8.46 10.77
CA PRO A 60 1.89 -8.97 12.13
C PRO A 60 1.40 -7.93 13.13
N THR A 61 0.39 -8.31 13.91
CA THR A 61 -0.44 -7.46 14.80
C THR A 61 0.30 -6.85 16.02
N HIS A 62 1.63 -6.79 16.00
CA HIS A 62 2.42 -6.32 17.13
C HIS A 62 2.81 -4.85 16.97
N GLY A 63 1.86 -3.96 17.26
CA GLY A 63 2.19 -2.75 17.99
C GLY A 63 2.25 -1.45 17.17
N GLY A 64 1.09 -0.93 16.84
CA GLY A 64 0.90 0.53 16.91
C GLY A 64 -0.33 1.01 16.15
N LYS A 65 -1.14 1.80 16.84
CA LYS A 65 -2.32 2.48 16.29
C LYS A 65 -1.94 3.83 15.66
N ASN A 66 -0.72 3.92 15.12
CA ASN A 66 -0.13 5.12 14.54
C ASN A 66 0.45 4.83 13.14
N PHE A 67 0.75 5.90 12.42
CA PHE A 67 1.32 5.81 11.08
C PHE A 67 2.75 5.23 11.08
N ASP A 68 3.51 5.49 12.13
CA ASP A 68 4.88 4.95 12.27
C ASP A 68 4.87 3.42 12.33
N ALA A 69 3.95 2.81 13.10
CA ALA A 69 3.87 1.36 13.16
C ALA A 69 3.39 0.73 11.85
N LEU A 70 2.62 1.45 11.04
CA LEU A 70 2.27 1.00 9.69
C LEU A 70 3.53 0.94 8.82
N TYR A 71 4.37 1.98 8.85
CA TYR A 71 5.66 1.98 8.16
C TYR A 71 6.57 0.83 8.63
N ASP A 72 6.72 0.65 9.94
CA ASP A 72 7.54 -0.42 10.53
C ASP A 72 7.03 -1.81 10.12
N SER A 73 5.71 -2.01 10.12
CA SER A 73 5.09 -3.28 9.73
C SER A 73 5.28 -3.60 8.24
N MET A 74 5.37 -2.58 7.38
CA MET A 74 5.60 -2.77 5.94
C MET A 74 7.07 -2.96 5.57
N THR A 75 8.00 -2.66 6.48
CA THR A 75 9.45 -2.71 6.22
C THR A 75 10.14 -3.84 6.99
N ASP A 76 9.90 -3.97 8.29
CA ASP A 76 10.73 -4.73 9.23
C ASP A 76 10.51 -6.26 9.22
N PRO A 77 9.27 -6.80 9.18
CA PRO A 77 9.01 -8.25 9.08
C PRO A 77 9.35 -8.81 7.70
N VAL A 78 9.13 -7.98 6.69
CA VAL A 78 9.31 -8.29 5.27
C VAL A 78 10.80 -8.37 4.94
N HIS A 79 11.61 -7.46 5.49
CA HIS A 79 13.06 -7.53 5.36
C HIS A 79 13.66 -8.81 5.99
N LYS A 80 13.09 -9.28 7.10
CA LYS A 80 13.54 -10.49 7.82
C LYS A 80 13.14 -11.81 7.15
N SER A 81 12.21 -11.78 6.18
CA SER A 81 11.65 -12.98 5.55
C SER A 81 12.41 -13.48 4.31
N GLY A 82 13.54 -12.85 3.96
CA GLY A 82 14.39 -13.23 2.82
C GLY A 82 14.25 -12.31 1.60
N PRO A 83 14.75 -12.72 0.41
CA PRO A 83 14.69 -11.91 -0.81
C PRO A 83 13.24 -11.64 -1.21
N GLN A 84 12.87 -10.36 -1.27
CA GLN A 84 11.52 -9.96 -1.65
C GLN A 84 11.44 -9.72 -3.15
N PRO A 85 10.51 -10.38 -3.88
CA PRO A 85 10.39 -10.23 -5.33
C PRO A 85 9.86 -8.84 -5.72
N GLY A 86 9.09 -8.19 -4.83
CA GLY A 86 8.45 -6.90 -5.07
C GLY A 86 7.07 -6.82 -4.40
N PHE A 87 6.49 -5.63 -4.40
CA PHE A 87 5.20 -5.34 -3.78
C PHE A 87 4.32 -4.52 -4.72
N ILE A 88 3.03 -4.88 -4.73
CA ILE A 88 1.96 -4.10 -5.32
C ILE A 88 0.91 -3.91 -4.24
N ALA A 89 0.82 -2.69 -3.72
CA ALA A 89 -0.14 -2.29 -2.70
C ALA A 89 -1.31 -1.54 -3.33
N VAL A 90 -2.53 -1.82 -2.86
CA VAL A 90 -3.76 -1.20 -3.33
C VAL A 90 -4.60 -0.76 -2.13
N LEU A 91 -4.89 0.53 -2.05
CA LEU A 91 -5.77 1.16 -1.07
C LEU A 91 -7.02 1.69 -1.77
N GLU A 92 -8.13 0.97 -1.65
CA GLU A 92 -9.39 1.43 -2.23
C GLU A 92 -10.25 2.18 -1.22
N HIS A 93 -10.96 3.20 -1.72
CA HIS A 93 -11.96 3.96 -0.98
C HIS A 93 -11.42 4.65 0.27
N ILE A 94 -10.25 5.29 0.17
CA ILE A 94 -9.71 6.10 1.27
C ILE A 94 -10.77 7.15 1.65
N PRO A 95 -11.18 7.22 2.93
CA PRO A 95 -12.23 8.14 3.35
C PRO A 95 -11.83 9.59 3.11
N ALA A 96 -12.78 10.42 2.68
CA ALA A 96 -12.60 11.85 2.48
C ALA A 96 -13.59 12.66 3.34
N ASN A 97 -13.69 12.30 4.62
CA ASN A 97 -14.65 12.87 5.56
C ASN A 97 -13.97 13.79 6.60
N VAL A 98 -14.74 14.46 7.44
CA VAL A 98 -14.19 15.39 8.46
C VAL A 98 -13.31 14.73 9.52
N LYS A 99 -13.49 13.44 9.79
CA LYS A 99 -12.69 12.66 10.75
C LYS A 99 -11.42 12.07 10.11
N PHE A 100 -11.33 12.10 8.78
CA PHE A 100 -10.15 11.74 7.99
C PHE A 100 -9.96 12.76 6.88
N ASP A 101 -9.50 13.94 7.30
CA ASP A 101 -9.43 15.14 6.49
C ASP A 101 -8.30 15.07 5.44
N LYS A 102 -8.03 16.20 4.78
CA LYS A 102 -6.96 16.27 3.78
C LYS A 102 -5.58 16.00 4.40
N GLU A 103 -5.32 16.48 5.61
CA GLU A 103 -4.02 16.32 6.25
C GLU A 103 -3.77 14.85 6.60
N ALA A 104 -4.76 14.17 7.20
CA ALA A 104 -4.67 12.75 7.51
C ALA A 104 -4.48 11.88 6.25
N ARG A 105 -5.10 12.25 5.13
CA ARG A 105 -4.90 11.58 3.84
C ARG A 105 -3.50 11.76 3.29
N GLU A 106 -2.97 12.98 3.29
CA GLU A 106 -1.60 13.22 2.83
C GLU A 106 -0.60 12.49 3.74
N GLN A 107 -0.77 12.53 5.07
CA GLN A 107 0.07 11.76 5.99
C GLN A 107 0.05 10.26 5.68
N LEU A 108 -1.12 9.68 5.42
CA LEU A 108 -1.22 8.27 4.99
C LEU A 108 -0.42 8.03 3.70
N LEU A 109 -0.61 8.87 2.67
CA LEU A 109 0.08 8.71 1.39
C LEU A 109 1.59 8.91 1.51
N ASP A 110 2.04 9.84 2.36
CA ASP A 110 3.45 10.09 2.64
C ASP A 110 4.12 8.85 3.22
N ILE A 111 3.48 8.15 4.17
CA ILE A 111 3.99 6.88 4.70
C ILE A 111 4.20 5.84 3.61
N PHE A 112 3.27 5.73 2.65
CA PHE A 112 3.43 4.82 1.52
C PHE A 112 4.53 5.27 0.56
N ARG A 113 4.76 6.59 0.41
CA ARG A 113 5.87 7.14 -0.40
C ARG A 113 7.20 6.81 0.25
N ASP A 114 7.35 7.06 1.53
CA ASP A 114 8.54 6.73 2.31
C ASP A 114 8.81 5.22 2.27
N THR A 115 7.76 4.40 2.38
CA THR A 115 7.87 2.93 2.22
C THR A 115 8.35 2.54 0.83
N ALA A 116 7.83 3.21 -0.22
CA ALA A 116 8.23 2.96 -1.60
C ALA A 116 9.71 3.29 -1.82
N ASP A 117 10.17 4.41 -1.26
CA ASP A 117 11.56 4.87 -1.34
C ASP A 117 12.49 3.93 -0.55
N TYR A 118 12.10 3.51 0.65
CA TYR A 118 12.84 2.52 1.46
C TYR A 118 13.11 1.21 0.70
N TRP A 119 12.10 0.70 -0.02
CA TRP A 119 12.26 -0.50 -0.85
C TRP A 119 13.06 -0.21 -2.12
N GLY A 120 12.91 0.98 -2.70
CA GLY A 120 13.66 1.44 -3.86
C GLY A 120 15.17 1.49 -3.61
N ASP A 121 15.59 2.00 -2.46
CA ASP A 121 17.00 1.99 -2.02
C ASP A 121 17.58 0.57 -1.92
N ARG A 122 16.73 -0.41 -1.63
CA ARG A 122 17.06 -1.84 -1.58
C ARG A 122 16.90 -2.54 -2.93
N LYS A 123 16.61 -1.80 -4.00
CA LYS A 123 16.33 -2.30 -5.37
C LYS A 123 15.15 -3.26 -5.43
N ILE A 124 14.18 -3.10 -4.53
CA ILE A 124 12.95 -3.89 -4.50
C ILE A 124 11.81 -3.00 -5.02
N PRO A 125 11.06 -3.43 -6.05
CA PRO A 125 9.96 -2.65 -6.59
C PRO A 125 8.79 -2.62 -5.59
N PHE A 126 8.28 -1.43 -5.32
CA PHE A 126 7.10 -1.19 -4.49
C PHE A 126 6.16 -0.20 -5.18
N ARG A 127 5.03 -0.70 -5.68
CA ARG A 127 4.02 0.13 -6.37
C ARG A 127 2.77 0.23 -5.53
N CYS A 128 2.43 1.42 -5.08
CA CYS A 128 1.19 1.69 -4.35
C CYS A 128 0.18 2.42 -5.22
N PHE A 129 -1.04 1.91 -5.24
CA PHE A 129 -2.19 2.48 -5.93
C PHE A 129 -3.27 2.85 -4.93
N TYR A 130 -3.82 4.05 -5.03
CA TYR A 130 -4.87 4.51 -4.11
C TYR A 130 -6.10 5.07 -4.84
N SER A 131 -7.27 4.97 -4.21
CA SER A 131 -8.48 5.70 -4.59
C SER A 131 -9.10 6.41 -3.39
N PHE A 132 -9.82 7.50 -3.65
CA PHE A 132 -10.61 8.18 -2.64
C PHE A 132 -12.09 7.79 -2.79
N LEU A 133 -12.80 7.77 -1.66
CA LEU A 133 -14.26 7.71 -1.62
C LEU A 133 -14.89 9.06 -1.99
#